data_AF-A0A382YWG5-F1
#
_entry.id   AF-A0A382YWG5-F1
#
_cell.length_a   1.000
_cell.length_b   1.000
_cell.length_c   1.000
_cell.angle_alpha   90.00
_cell.angle_beta   90.00
_cell.angle_gamma   90.00
#
_symmetry.space_group_name_H-M   'P 1'
#
loop_
_entity.id
_entity.type
_entity.pdbx_description
1 polymer ?
#
loop_
_entity_poly.entity_id
_entity_poly.type
_entity_poly.pdbx_seq_one_letter_code
_entity_poly.pdbx_strand_id
1 'polypeptide(L)'
;MTINEFLNRYNKSARRGDTIYKQSPRVQMHSGLKLSIQASRNHKCTPTDNKGPYTEVELGFPNYPKKLHSLKEFAENPGDLKNTVYMNVPIERVDKLINDNGGINERSLRYIWKSFDI
;
A
#
# COMPACT_ATOMS: atom_id res chain seq x y z
N MET A 1 1.78 -2.14 -13.74
CA MET A 1 0.85 -2.62 -12.71
C MET A 1 0.23 -1.42 -12.02
N THR A 2 -1.10 -1.31 -12.04
CA THR A 2 -1.86 -0.30 -11.28
C THR A 2 -2.03 -0.73 -9.82
N ILE A 3 -2.48 0.19 -8.95
CA ILE A 3 -2.78 -0.15 -7.55
C ILE A 3 -3.85 -1.24 -7.41
N ASN A 4 -4.94 -1.17 -8.18
CA ASN A 4 -5.99 -2.18 -8.10
C ASN A 4 -5.50 -3.54 -8.61
N GLU A 5 -4.64 -3.59 -9.63
CA GLU A 5 -4.00 -4.84 -10.07
C GLU A 5 -3.08 -5.42 -8.99
N PHE A 6 -2.30 -4.56 -8.32
CA PHE A 6 -1.45 -4.97 -7.20
C PHE A 6 -2.28 -5.55 -6.05
N LEU A 7 -3.30 -4.82 -5.58
CA LEU A 7 -4.15 -5.24 -4.47
C LEU A 7 -4.91 -6.53 -4.81
N ASN A 8 -5.46 -6.64 -6.02
CA ASN A 8 -6.16 -7.86 -6.45
C ASN A 8 -5.24 -9.08 -6.47
N ARG A 9 -3.96 -8.90 -6.84
CA ARG A 9 -2.99 -10.00 -6.95
C ARG A 9 -2.35 -10.37 -5.61
N TYR A 10 -2.13 -9.40 -4.72
CA TYR A 10 -1.24 -9.58 -3.56
C TYR A 10 -1.91 -9.40 -2.19
N ASN A 11 -3.17 -8.96 -2.13
CA ASN A 11 -3.89 -8.81 -0.86
C ASN A 11 -4.36 -10.18 -0.32
N LYS A 12 -3.59 -10.74 0.61
CA LYS A 12 -3.84 -12.07 1.20
C LYS A 12 -4.74 -11.96 2.41
N SER A 13 -5.61 -12.95 2.57
CA SER A 13 -6.45 -13.08 3.76
C SER A 13 -5.77 -13.93 4.82
N ALA A 14 -5.77 -13.48 6.06
CA ALA A 14 -5.39 -14.24 7.25
C ALA A 14 -6.57 -14.27 8.22
N ARG A 15 -6.75 -15.37 8.94
CA ARG A 15 -7.78 -15.51 9.97
C ARG A 15 -7.15 -15.50 11.35
N ARG A 16 -7.75 -14.72 12.26
CA ARG A 16 -7.44 -14.77 13.70
C ARG A 16 -8.76 -14.75 14.46
N GLY A 17 -9.17 -15.92 14.96
CA GLY A 17 -10.55 -16.16 15.40
C GLY A 17 -11.53 -15.97 14.23
N ASP A 18 -12.67 -15.33 14.51
CA ASP A 18 -13.71 -15.04 13.52
C ASP A 18 -13.39 -13.84 12.61
N THR A 19 -12.27 -13.14 12.88
CA THR A 19 -11.89 -11.95 12.11
C THR A 19 -11.00 -12.33 10.93
N ILE A 20 -11.39 -11.87 9.74
CA ILE A 20 -10.58 -11.93 8.52
C ILE A 20 -9.81 -10.63 8.39
N TYR A 21 -8.49 -10.75 8.40
CA TYR A 21 -7.56 -9.67 8.10
C TYR A 21 -7.09 -9.81 6.66
N LYS A 22 -6.93 -8.70 5.97
CA LYS A 22 -6.45 -8.65 4.60
C LYS A 22 -5.24 -7.75 4.52
N GLN A 23 -4.10 -8.28 4.08
CA GLN A 23 -2.85 -7.52 3.99
C GLN A 23 -2.10 -7.83 2.71
N SER A 24 -1.51 -6.78 2.14
CA SER A 24 -0.59 -6.85 0.99
C SER A 24 0.86 -6.77 1.46
N PRO A 25 1.81 -7.39 0.74
CA PRO A 25 3.22 -7.25 1.01
C PRO A 25 3.67 -5.79 0.82
N ARG A 26 4.78 -5.44 1.43
CA ARG A 26 5.41 -4.14 1.23
C ARG A 26 5.91 -4.02 -0.21
N VAL A 27 5.63 -2.89 -0.86
CA VAL A 27 6.09 -2.63 -2.22
C VAL A 27 7.48 -2.00 -2.21
N GLN A 28 8.25 -2.29 -3.25
CA GLN A 28 9.47 -1.58 -3.60
C GLN A 28 9.34 -1.09 -5.04
N MET A 29 9.62 0.19 -5.26
CA MET A 29 9.68 0.79 -6.60
C MET A 29 11.10 0.69 -7.17
N HIS A 30 11.26 0.85 -8.49
CA HIS A 30 12.57 0.82 -9.14
C HIS A 30 13.54 1.90 -8.64
N SER A 31 13.03 3.04 -8.17
CA SER A 31 13.85 4.07 -7.53
C SER A 31 14.43 3.67 -6.15
N GLY A 32 14.08 2.49 -5.61
CA GLY A 32 14.42 2.07 -4.24
C GLY A 32 13.48 2.59 -3.14
N LEU A 33 12.41 3.32 -3.49
CA LEU A 33 11.36 3.69 -2.53
C LEU A 33 10.61 2.43 -2.07
N LYS A 34 10.30 2.34 -0.78
CA LYS A 34 9.59 1.23 -0.15
C LYS A 34 8.53 1.72 0.83
N LEU A 35 7.28 1.31 0.64
CA LEU A 35 6.16 1.61 1.54
C LEU A 35 5.13 0.47 1.53
N SER A 36 4.19 0.47 2.47
CA SER A 36 3.01 -0.40 2.43
C SER A 36 1.87 0.28 1.68
N ILE A 37 1.12 -0.49 0.90
CA ILE A 37 -0.13 -0.07 0.27
C ILE A 37 -1.19 -1.07 0.69
N GLN A 38 -2.22 -0.61 1.40
CA GLN A 38 -3.23 -1.47 2.01
C GLN A 38 -4.64 -1.00 1.68
N ALA A 39 -5.55 -1.96 1.53
CA ALA A 39 -6.97 -1.71 1.40
C ALA A 39 -7.75 -2.94 1.89
N SER A 40 -8.65 -2.73 2.85
CA SER A 40 -9.56 -3.75 3.37
C SER A 40 -10.60 -3.11 4.29
N ARG A 41 -11.52 -3.91 4.85
CA ARG A 41 -12.45 -3.44 5.90
C ARG A 41 -11.78 -2.88 7.16
N ASN A 42 -10.47 -3.08 7.32
CA ASN A 42 -9.69 -2.67 8.49
C ASN A 42 -8.71 -1.52 8.20
N HIS A 43 -8.65 -1.01 6.96
CA HIS A 43 -7.75 0.07 6.57
C HIS A 43 -8.52 1.32 6.18
N LYS A 44 -7.84 2.46 6.18
CA LYS A 44 -8.38 3.75 5.76
C LYS A 44 -8.41 3.88 4.24
N CYS A 45 -9.45 3.35 3.62
CA CYS A 45 -9.60 3.22 2.17
C CYS A 45 -11.06 3.40 1.73
N THR A 46 -11.30 3.50 0.42
CA THR A 46 -12.65 3.58 -0.15
C THR A 46 -12.78 2.60 -1.31
N PRO A 47 -13.75 1.66 -1.28
CA PRO A 47 -14.63 1.35 -0.14
C PRO A 47 -13.84 0.73 1.03
N THR A 48 -14.29 0.97 2.27
CA THR A 48 -13.77 0.30 3.48
C THR A 48 -14.30 -1.14 3.56
N ASP A 49 -13.95 -1.96 2.58
CA ASP A 49 -14.37 -3.37 2.48
C ASP A 49 -13.20 -4.25 2.01
N ASN A 50 -13.34 -5.55 2.20
CA ASN A 50 -12.45 -6.58 1.70
C ASN A 50 -12.54 -6.78 0.17
N LYS A 51 -13.43 -6.07 -0.52
CA LYS A 51 -13.60 -6.14 -1.97
C LYS A 51 -13.48 -4.75 -2.58
N GLY A 52 -12.57 -4.62 -3.55
CA GLY A 52 -12.48 -3.45 -4.42
C GLY A 52 -13.44 -3.55 -5.62
N PRO A 53 -13.23 -2.73 -6.67
CA PRO A 53 -12.08 -1.83 -6.86
C PRO A 53 -12.06 -0.70 -5.83
N TYR A 54 -10.86 -0.26 -5.47
CA TYR A 54 -10.64 0.83 -4.53
C TYR A 54 -10.40 2.14 -5.29
N THR A 55 -10.98 3.23 -4.81
CA THR A 55 -10.74 4.60 -5.27
C THR A 55 -9.77 5.35 -4.36
N GLU A 56 -9.64 4.90 -3.11
CA GLU A 56 -8.67 5.42 -2.14
C GLU A 56 -8.05 4.28 -1.34
N VAL A 57 -6.79 4.44 -0.92
CA VAL A 57 -6.02 3.41 -0.22
C VAL A 57 -5.23 4.00 0.96
N GLU A 58 -4.81 3.13 1.87
CA GLU A 58 -3.92 3.50 2.97
C GLU A 58 -2.46 3.25 2.55
N LEU A 59 -1.60 4.26 2.74
CA LEU A 59 -0.15 4.10 2.60
C LEU A 59 0.53 4.13 3.96
N GLY A 60 1.72 3.56 4.10
CA GLY A 60 2.39 3.59 5.39
C GLY A 60 3.89 3.40 5.36
N PHE A 61 4.50 3.97 6.41
CA PHE A 61 5.84 3.67 6.86
C PHE A 61 6.95 3.84 5.81
N PRO A 62 6.98 4.85 4.93
CA PRO A 62 7.95 4.91 3.82
C PRO A 62 9.42 4.91 4.31
N ASN A 63 10.33 4.25 3.59
CA ASN A 63 11.76 4.33 3.90
C ASN A 63 12.38 5.70 3.56
N TYR A 64 11.83 6.42 2.59
CA TYR A 64 12.25 7.75 2.16
C TYR A 64 11.06 8.74 2.22
N PRO A 65 10.71 9.27 3.41
CA PRO A 65 9.50 10.09 3.61
C PRO A 65 9.46 11.37 2.76
N LYS A 66 10.63 11.94 2.40
CA LYS A 66 10.71 13.12 1.54
C LYS A 66 10.03 12.91 0.18
N LYS A 67 9.99 11.67 -0.33
CA LYS A 67 9.32 11.33 -1.60
C LYS A 67 7.79 11.34 -1.50
N LEU A 68 7.22 11.37 -0.29
CA LEU A 68 5.78 11.45 -0.03
C LEU A 68 5.35 12.85 0.41
N HIS A 69 6.21 13.87 0.28
CA HIS A 69 5.89 15.23 0.73
C HIS A 69 4.64 15.80 0.04
N SER A 70 4.41 15.47 -1.23
CA SER A 70 3.20 15.83 -1.97
C SER A 70 1.94 15.09 -1.51
N LEU A 71 2.01 14.21 -0.51
CA LEU A 71 0.88 13.52 0.11
C LEU A 71 0.75 13.85 1.60
N LYS A 72 1.47 14.87 2.08
CA LYS A 72 1.50 15.25 3.50
C LYS A 72 0.10 15.51 4.07
N GLU A 73 -0.83 16.00 3.24
CA GLU A 73 -2.21 16.27 3.63
C GLU A 73 -2.99 15.01 4.05
N PHE A 74 -2.54 13.82 3.64
CA PHE A 74 -3.16 12.54 3.98
C PHE A 74 -2.52 11.88 5.22
N ALA A 75 -1.38 12.38 5.68
CA ALA A 75 -0.67 11.79 6.81
C ALA A 75 -1.45 11.98 8.11
N GLU A 76 -1.64 10.90 8.88
CA GLU A 76 -2.22 10.95 10.23
C GLU A 76 -1.40 11.86 11.14
N ASN A 77 -0.07 11.80 11.00
CA ASN A 77 0.87 12.68 11.67
C ASN A 77 1.71 13.45 10.63
N PRO A 78 1.31 14.67 10.23
CA PRO A 78 2.05 15.47 9.26
C PRO A 78 3.41 15.97 9.80
N GLY A 79 3.69 15.83 11.10
CA GLY A 79 4.99 16.08 11.72
C GLY A 79 6.00 14.94 11.58
N ASP A 80 5.53 13.71 11.32
CA ASP A 80 6.37 12.53 11.09
C ASP A 80 5.89 11.73 9.88
N LEU A 81 6.32 12.15 8.70
CA LEU A 81 6.01 11.51 7.42
C LEU A 81 6.58 10.10 7.26
N LYS A 82 7.45 9.65 8.17
CA LYS A 82 8.08 8.32 8.12
C LYS A 82 7.31 7.30 8.93
N ASN A 83 6.94 7.64 10.17
CA ASN A 83 6.30 6.71 11.10
C ASN A 83 4.81 7.02 11.24
N THR A 84 4.13 7.13 10.11
CA THR A 84 2.71 7.43 10.03
C THR A 84 2.04 6.66 8.90
N VAL A 85 0.73 6.54 9.00
CA VAL A 85 -0.13 6.11 7.90
C VAL A 85 -0.65 7.33 7.15
N TYR A 86 -0.88 7.17 5.86
CA TYR A 86 -1.51 8.15 5.00
C TYR A 86 -2.89 7.59 4.66
N MET A 87 -3.92 8.22 5.20
CA MET A 87 -5.30 7.73 5.15
C MET A 87 -5.98 8.19 3.87
N ASN A 88 -6.82 7.33 3.29
CA ASN A 88 -7.72 7.69 2.18
C ASN A 88 -7.00 8.42 1.02
N VAL A 89 -5.81 7.92 0.62
CA VAL A 89 -5.06 8.51 -0.48
C VAL A 89 -5.70 8.11 -1.82
N PRO A 90 -6.09 9.06 -2.69
CA PRO A 90 -6.69 8.76 -3.99
C PRO A 90 -5.76 7.92 -4.86
N ILE A 91 -6.27 6.86 -5.51
CA ILE A 91 -5.46 5.94 -6.30
C ILE A 91 -4.66 6.65 -7.40
N GLU A 92 -5.20 7.69 -8.01
CA GLU A 92 -4.52 8.46 -9.07
C GLU A 92 -3.23 9.12 -8.57
N ARG A 93 -3.23 9.59 -7.30
CA ARG A 93 -2.04 10.16 -6.67
C ARG A 93 -1.01 9.07 -6.36
N VAL A 94 -1.45 7.87 -6.01
CA VAL A 94 -0.56 6.73 -5.75
C VAL A 94 0.01 6.16 -7.05
N ASP A 95 -0.80 6.00 -8.09
CA ASP A 95 -0.33 5.57 -9.42
C ASP A 95 0.68 6.58 -9.97
N LYS A 96 0.43 7.89 -9.80
CA LYS A 96 1.42 8.92 -10.14
C LYS A 96 2.72 8.75 -9.34
N LEU A 97 2.65 8.59 -8.01
CA LEU A 97 3.83 8.35 -7.17
C LEU A 97 4.62 7.14 -7.65
N ILE A 98 3.94 6.04 -8.01
CA ILE A 98 4.58 4.82 -8.51
C ILE A 98 5.28 5.09 -9.84
N ASN A 99 4.60 5.75 -10.79
CA ASN A 99 5.17 6.07 -12.09
C ASN A 99 6.38 6.99 -11.98
N ASP A 100 6.31 8.04 -11.14
CA ASP A 100 7.43 8.95 -10.85
C ASP A 100 8.64 8.21 -10.21
N ASN A 101 8.42 7.02 -9.64
CA ASN A 101 9.46 6.19 -9.04
C ASN A 101 9.82 4.95 -9.87
N GLY A 102 9.44 4.93 -11.15
CA GLY A 102 9.83 3.91 -12.12
C GLY A 102 9.01 2.62 -12.06
N GLY A 103 7.84 2.64 -11.42
CA GLY A 103 6.97 1.47 -11.31
C GLY A 103 7.32 0.55 -10.14
N ILE A 104 6.42 -0.41 -9.86
CA ILE A 104 6.64 -1.47 -8.86
C ILE A 104 7.68 -2.47 -9.39
N ASN A 105 8.69 -2.76 -8.58
CA ASN A 105 9.65 -3.81 -8.86
C ASN A 105 9.04 -5.20 -8.55
N GLU A 106 8.45 -5.84 -9.56
CA GLU A 106 7.81 -7.16 -9.36
C GLU A 106 8.79 -8.26 -8.95
N ARG A 107 10.09 -8.12 -9.25
CA ARG A 107 11.11 -9.08 -8.81
C ARG A 107 11.25 -9.10 -7.28
N SER A 108 11.09 -7.95 -6.61
CA SER A 108 11.13 -7.91 -5.14
C SER A 108 9.90 -8.56 -4.50
N LEU A 109 8.75 -8.57 -5.21
CA LEU A 109 7.53 -9.23 -4.74
C LEU A 109 7.60 -10.75 -4.86
N ARG A 110 8.34 -11.27 -5.84
CA ARG A 110 8.46 -12.72 -6.14
C ARG A 110 9.05 -13.54 -4.98
N TYR A 111 9.96 -12.96 -4.21
CA TYR A 111 10.59 -13.66 -3.07
C TYR A 111 9.71 -13.64 -1.83
N ILE A 112 8.91 -12.58 -1.64
CA ILE A 112 7.95 -12.51 -0.54
C ILE A 112 6.83 -13.55 -0.76
N TRP A 113 6.44 -13.77 -2.01
CA TRP A 113 5.37 -14.71 -2.38
C TRP A 113 5.64 -16.17 -1.99
N LYS A 114 6.91 -16.63 -2.05
CA LYS A 114 7.30 -18.02 -1.73
C LYS A 114 7.45 -18.31 -0.23
N SER A 115 7.56 -17.29 0.61
CA SER A 115 7.80 -17.46 2.06
C SER A 115 6.51 -17.48 2.90
N PHE A 116 5.34 -17.34 2.26
CA PHE A 116 4.03 -17.40 2.92
C PHE A 116 3.22 -18.66 2.53
N ASP A 117 3.82 -19.61 1.81
CA ASP A 117 3.29 -20.97 1.62
C ASP A 117 3.91 -21.90 2.68
N ILE A 118 3.52 -21.71 3.94
CA ILE A 118 3.75 -22.66 5.04
C ILE A 118 2.40 -23.17 5.50
#